data_AF-A0A8H9WQ23-F1
#
_entry.id   AF-A0A8H9WQ23-F1
#
_cell.length_a   1.000
_cell.length_b   1.000
_cell.length_c   1.000
_cell.angle_alpha   90.00
_cell.angle_beta   90.00
_cell.angle_gamma   90.00
#
_symmetry.space_group_name_H-M   'P 1'
#
loop_
_entity.id
_entity.type
_entity.pdbx_description
1 polymer ?
#
loop_
_entity_poly.entity_id
_entity_poly.type
_entity_poly.pdbx_seq_one_letter_code
_entity_poly.pdbx_strand_id
1 'polypeptide(L)'
;MKSWPRTSAAASLSVLVLALAACMPGSTIWTPSYEELNTHAPDSFVVAMETSEGPIEITMYREWSPLAVDRAHYLMANDFYAGARFYRVVPGFVAQWGLTGKPVLDSLWQERGIDDEPVVDSNARGTVAFARAGRRTRSFQLFINLADNSRLDDYASGGVLGFPPIGRVNTGMDVVDGLYGAYGQPGDMQDSISAIGSTYLTRTYPQLDSILSTRVVRSWPPR
;
A
#
# COMPACT_ATOMS: atom_id res chain seq x y z
N MET A 1 -12.55 -82.24 30.33
CA MET A 1 -11.68 -81.14 29.85
C MET A 1 -12.42 -80.43 28.71
N LYS A 2 -13.06 -79.30 28.99
CA LYS A 2 -13.72 -78.43 28.00
C LYS A 2 -13.20 -77.01 28.25
N SER A 3 -12.43 -76.48 27.32
CA SER A 3 -11.83 -75.15 27.35
C SER A 3 -12.85 -74.07 26.96
N TRP A 4 -12.82 -72.96 27.69
CA TRP A 4 -13.64 -71.77 27.47
C TRP A 4 -12.87 -70.77 26.57
N PRO A 5 -13.51 -70.05 25.63
CA PRO A 5 -12.81 -69.10 24.77
C PRO A 5 -12.83 -67.66 25.28
N ARG A 6 -11.70 -66.98 25.01
CA ARG A 6 -11.51 -65.60 24.50
C ARG A 6 -12.17 -64.42 25.23
N THR A 7 -11.37 -63.39 25.54
CA THR A 7 -11.28 -62.16 24.72
C THR A 7 -10.26 -61.18 25.32
N SER A 8 -9.32 -60.71 24.50
CA SER A 8 -8.43 -59.58 24.82
C SER A 8 -9.02 -58.34 24.17
N ALA A 9 -9.45 -57.37 24.97
CA ALA A 9 -9.84 -56.05 24.50
C ALA A 9 -8.60 -55.16 24.40
N ALA A 10 -8.20 -54.80 23.17
CA ALA A 10 -7.19 -53.78 22.94
C ALA A 10 -7.89 -52.41 22.99
N ALA A 11 -7.55 -51.60 23.98
CA ALA A 11 -8.01 -50.21 24.08
C ALA A 11 -7.16 -49.32 23.16
N SER A 12 -7.77 -48.76 22.12
CA SER A 12 -7.14 -47.78 21.24
C SER A 12 -7.16 -46.40 21.89
N LEU A 13 -5.98 -45.88 22.28
CA LEU A 13 -5.82 -44.47 22.66
C LEU A 13 -5.74 -43.62 21.38
N SER A 14 -6.79 -42.85 21.10
CA SER A 14 -6.75 -41.79 20.10
C SER A 14 -6.10 -40.55 20.73
N VAL A 15 -4.88 -40.22 20.31
CA VAL A 15 -4.22 -38.95 20.64
C VAL A 15 -4.85 -37.85 19.78
N LEU A 16 -5.61 -36.97 20.42
CA LEU A 16 -6.17 -35.77 19.81
C LEU A 16 -5.05 -34.72 19.68
N VAL A 17 -4.51 -34.55 18.47
CA VAL A 17 -3.57 -33.46 18.16
C VAL A 17 -4.37 -32.18 17.93
N LEU A 18 -4.50 -31.33 18.94
CA LEU A 18 -4.92 -29.94 18.74
C LEU A 18 -3.76 -29.15 18.17
N ALA A 19 -3.74 -28.98 16.85
CA ALA A 19 -2.92 -27.97 16.19
C ALA A 19 -3.60 -26.60 16.33
N LEU A 20 -3.32 -25.89 17.43
CA LEU A 20 -3.58 -24.45 17.53
C LEU A 20 -2.45 -23.71 16.82
N ALA A 21 -2.47 -23.67 15.49
CA ALA A 21 -1.75 -22.67 14.74
C ALA A 21 -2.52 -21.36 14.87
N ALA A 22 -2.21 -20.60 15.92
CA ALA A 22 -2.65 -19.22 16.05
C ALA A 22 -2.12 -18.45 14.84
N CYS A 23 -3.00 -18.13 13.90
CA CYS A 23 -2.73 -17.21 12.81
C CYS A 23 -2.45 -15.85 13.46
N MET A 24 -1.17 -15.50 13.65
CA MET A 24 -0.81 -14.14 14.05
C MET A 24 -1.01 -13.26 12.82
N PRO A 25 -1.99 -12.35 12.79
CA PRO A 25 -2.25 -11.49 11.63
C PRO A 25 -1.20 -10.36 11.46
N GLY A 26 0.04 -10.59 11.94
CA GLY A 26 1.12 -9.60 11.97
C GLY A 26 2.31 -9.91 11.06
N SER A 27 2.29 -10.97 10.26
CA SER A 27 3.47 -11.45 9.50
C SER A 27 3.53 -11.04 8.04
N THR A 28 2.41 -10.68 7.40
CA THR A 28 2.35 -10.55 5.92
C THR A 28 3.17 -9.37 5.40
N ILE A 29 3.06 -8.18 6.00
CA ILE A 29 3.82 -7.00 5.53
C ILE A 29 5.33 -7.08 5.80
N TRP A 30 5.77 -7.85 6.79
CA TRP A 30 7.18 -7.98 7.16
C TRP A 30 7.88 -9.08 6.37
N THR A 31 7.15 -10.15 6.05
CA THR A 31 7.68 -11.32 5.33
C THR A 31 6.62 -11.82 4.34
N PRO A 32 6.32 -11.05 3.28
CA PRO A 32 5.33 -11.46 2.31
C PRO A 32 5.81 -12.69 1.55
N SER A 33 4.93 -13.67 1.34
CA SER A 33 5.26 -14.86 0.55
C SER A 33 5.36 -14.52 -0.94
N TYR A 34 6.05 -15.36 -1.71
CA TYR A 34 6.08 -15.20 -3.17
C TYR A 34 4.68 -15.27 -3.78
N GLU A 35 3.83 -16.17 -3.29
CA GLU A 35 2.45 -16.33 -3.77
C GLU A 35 1.60 -15.08 -3.50
N GLU A 36 1.73 -14.52 -2.30
CA GLU A 36 1.06 -13.27 -1.92
C GLU A 36 1.46 -12.09 -2.82
N LEU A 37 2.76 -11.93 -3.10
CA LEU A 37 3.24 -10.84 -3.96
C LEU A 37 2.88 -11.01 -5.44
N ASN A 38 2.53 -12.21 -5.88
CA ASN A 38 2.10 -12.51 -7.25
C ASN A 38 0.59 -12.74 -7.37
N THR A 39 -0.18 -12.49 -6.31
CA THR A 39 -1.63 -12.58 -6.36
C THR A 39 -2.19 -11.39 -7.13
N HIS A 40 -2.99 -11.66 -8.15
CA HIS A 40 -3.66 -10.61 -8.91
C HIS A 40 -4.78 -9.97 -8.09
N ALA A 41 -4.84 -8.64 -8.11
CA ALA A 41 -5.98 -7.90 -7.61
C ALA A 41 -7.22 -8.12 -8.51
N PRO A 42 -8.42 -7.83 -7.99
CA PRO A 42 -9.63 -7.69 -8.82
C PRO A 42 -9.43 -6.64 -9.92
N ASP A 43 -10.24 -6.69 -10.99
CA ASP A 43 -10.19 -5.72 -12.10
C ASP A 43 -10.34 -4.28 -11.62
N SER A 44 -11.17 -4.07 -10.60
CA SER A 44 -11.25 -2.81 -9.87
C SER A 44 -11.63 -3.05 -8.41
N PHE A 45 -11.27 -2.13 -7.54
CA PHE A 45 -11.65 -2.16 -6.13
C PHE A 45 -11.66 -0.75 -5.53
N VAL A 46 -12.41 -0.58 -4.43
CA VAL A 46 -12.44 0.65 -3.64
C VAL A 46 -11.63 0.45 -2.36
N VAL A 47 -10.74 1.40 -2.10
CA VAL A 47 -10.02 1.53 -0.84
C VAL A 47 -10.64 2.67 -0.04
N ALA A 48 -11.02 2.37 1.20
CA ALA A 48 -11.30 3.40 2.19
C ALA A 48 -10.02 3.71 2.95
N MET A 49 -9.62 4.98 2.94
CA MET A 49 -8.47 5.52 3.64
C MET A 49 -8.98 6.52 4.69
N GLU A 50 -8.80 6.18 5.97
CA GLU A 50 -9.08 7.11 7.06
C GLU A 50 -7.85 7.97 7.29
N THR A 51 -8.01 9.30 7.33
CA THR A 51 -6.91 10.24 7.61
C THR A 51 -7.22 11.11 8.82
N SER A 52 -6.23 11.87 9.32
CA SER A 52 -6.46 12.88 10.36
C SER A 52 -7.42 14.00 9.94
N GLU A 53 -7.57 14.25 8.64
CA GLU A 53 -8.45 15.29 8.08
C GLU A 53 -9.82 14.75 7.64
N GLY A 54 -10.01 13.43 7.66
CA GLY A 54 -11.26 12.77 7.28
C GLY A 54 -11.10 11.57 6.36
N PRO A 55 -12.21 10.96 5.95
CA PRO A 55 -12.22 9.78 5.09
C PRO A 55 -12.00 10.15 3.62
N ILE A 56 -11.26 9.30 2.91
CA ILE A 56 -11.05 9.34 1.46
C ILE A 56 -11.41 7.97 0.89
N GLU A 57 -12.14 7.93 -0.22
CA GLU A 57 -12.31 6.71 -1.01
C GLU A 57 -11.57 6.84 -2.34
N ILE A 58 -10.85 5.78 -2.69
CA ILE A 58 -10.08 5.68 -3.94
C ILE A 58 -10.53 4.43 -4.69
N THR A 59 -10.92 4.59 -5.94
CA THR A 59 -11.18 3.47 -6.86
C THR A 59 -9.93 3.18 -7.67
N MET A 60 -9.46 1.93 -7.62
CA MET A 60 -8.29 1.45 -8.37
C MET A 60 -8.74 0.66 -9.61
N TYR A 61 -8.00 0.79 -10.71
CA TYR A 61 -8.31 0.18 -12.01
C TYR A 61 -7.12 -0.64 -12.50
N ARG A 62 -7.22 -1.97 -12.40
CA ARG A 62 -6.12 -2.88 -12.73
C ARG A 62 -5.67 -2.75 -14.18
N GLU A 63 -6.59 -2.47 -15.10
CA GLU A 63 -6.27 -2.23 -16.51
C GLU A 63 -5.34 -1.03 -16.75
N TRP A 64 -5.22 -0.08 -15.80
CA TRP A 64 -4.36 1.09 -15.97
C TRP A 64 -2.88 0.80 -15.72
N SER A 65 -2.58 -0.07 -14.75
CA SER A 65 -1.21 -0.46 -14.40
C SER A 65 -1.25 -1.74 -13.56
N PRO A 66 -1.42 -2.92 -14.18
CA PRO A 66 -1.70 -4.17 -13.48
C PRO A 66 -0.77 -4.49 -12.31
N LEU A 67 0.55 -4.39 -12.51
CA LEU A 67 1.54 -4.71 -11.47
C LEU A 67 1.48 -3.72 -10.31
N ALA A 68 1.23 -2.44 -10.62
CA ALA A 68 1.12 -1.39 -9.62
C ALA A 68 -0.19 -1.51 -8.82
N VAL A 69 -1.29 -1.88 -9.47
CA VAL A 69 -2.57 -2.10 -8.82
C VAL A 69 -2.55 -3.36 -7.95
N ASP A 70 -1.92 -4.44 -8.42
CA ASP A 70 -1.67 -5.65 -7.62
C ASP A 70 -0.88 -5.32 -6.35
N ARG A 71 0.18 -4.50 -6.48
CA ARG A 71 0.95 -3.99 -5.36
C ARG A 71 0.10 -3.14 -4.41
N ALA A 72 -0.65 -2.17 -4.93
CA ALA A 72 -1.48 -1.28 -4.12
C ALA A 72 -2.55 -2.06 -3.34
N HIS A 73 -3.19 -3.05 -3.99
CA HIS A 73 -4.15 -3.94 -3.35
C HIS A 73 -3.52 -4.65 -2.15
N TYR A 74 -2.35 -5.29 -2.34
CA TYR A 74 -1.67 -5.99 -1.26
C TYR A 74 -1.34 -5.07 -0.08
N LEU A 75 -0.77 -3.89 -0.35
CA LEU A 75 -0.36 -2.94 0.69
C LEU A 75 -1.57 -2.38 1.46
N MET A 76 -2.63 -1.98 0.75
CA MET A 76 -3.81 -1.36 1.35
C MET A 76 -4.74 -2.37 2.04
N ALA A 77 -4.79 -3.62 1.57
CA ALA A 77 -5.55 -4.68 2.24
C ALA A 77 -4.90 -5.14 3.55
N ASN A 78 -3.58 -4.98 3.69
CA ASN A 78 -2.81 -5.33 4.89
C ASN A 78 -2.48 -4.11 5.78
N ASP A 79 -3.20 -2.99 5.60
CA ASP A 79 -3.06 -1.75 6.37
C ASP A 79 -1.62 -1.22 6.49
N PHE A 80 -0.83 -1.38 5.42
CA PHE A 80 0.60 -1.03 5.39
C PHE A 80 0.86 0.43 5.76
N TYR A 81 -0.05 1.33 5.36
CA TYR A 81 0.10 2.78 5.51
C TYR A 81 -0.34 3.33 6.86
N ALA A 82 -0.77 2.50 7.81
CA ALA A 82 -1.15 2.98 9.15
C ALA A 82 0.01 3.73 9.84
N GLY A 83 -0.23 5.01 10.13
CA GLY A 83 0.74 5.96 10.70
C GLY A 83 1.62 6.68 9.69
N ALA A 84 1.55 6.34 8.39
CA ALA A 84 2.26 7.07 7.34
C ALA A 84 1.73 8.52 7.24
N ARG A 85 2.59 9.43 6.79
CA ARG A 85 2.23 10.85 6.63
C ARG A 85 2.27 11.31 5.18
N PHE A 86 1.46 12.30 4.86
CA PHE A 86 1.55 13.05 3.60
C PHE A 86 2.74 14.01 3.66
N TYR A 87 3.95 13.46 3.58
CA TYR A 87 5.19 14.19 3.85
C TYR A 87 5.51 15.25 2.80
N ARG A 88 4.88 15.20 1.62
CA ARG A 88 5.05 16.21 0.57
C ARG A 88 3.70 16.57 -0.01
N VAL A 89 3.22 17.76 0.31
CA VAL A 89 1.96 18.31 -0.21
C VAL A 89 2.29 19.64 -0.88
N VAL A 90 2.11 19.70 -2.20
CA VAL A 90 2.38 20.88 -3.02
C VAL A 90 1.08 21.28 -3.70
N PRO A 91 0.37 22.30 -3.21
CA PRO A 91 -0.88 22.78 -3.81
C PRO A 91 -0.72 23.05 -5.31
N GLY A 92 -1.70 22.60 -6.10
CA GLY A 92 -1.64 22.69 -7.56
C GLY A 92 -0.70 21.67 -8.23
N PHE A 93 -0.14 20.73 -7.47
CA PHE A 93 0.66 19.63 -7.99
C PHE A 93 0.25 18.28 -7.40
N VAL A 94 0.83 17.86 -6.27
CA VAL A 94 0.60 16.52 -5.70
C VAL A 94 0.62 16.50 -4.18
N ALA A 95 -0.09 15.55 -3.60
CA ALA A 95 0.04 15.10 -2.21
C ALA A 95 0.65 13.70 -2.20
N GLN A 96 1.86 13.53 -1.67
CA GLN A 96 2.66 12.32 -1.71
C GLN A 96 2.87 11.73 -0.32
N TRP A 97 2.78 10.39 -0.25
CA TRP A 97 2.92 9.59 0.97
C TRP A 97 3.60 8.25 0.68
N GLY A 98 3.68 7.40 1.72
CA GLY A 98 3.99 5.97 1.59
C GLY A 98 5.12 5.52 2.51
N LEU A 99 6.05 6.42 2.85
CA LEU A 99 6.98 6.19 3.95
C LEU A 99 6.18 6.01 5.23
N THR A 100 6.26 4.82 5.82
CA THR A 100 5.46 4.42 6.97
C THR A 100 5.97 5.04 8.28
N GLY A 101 7.15 5.67 8.23
CA GLY A 101 7.85 6.15 9.40
C GLY A 101 8.47 5.02 10.22
N LYS A 102 8.56 3.81 9.64
CA LYS A 102 9.20 2.61 10.20
C LYS A 102 10.38 2.24 9.29
N PRO A 103 11.59 2.78 9.53
CA PRO A 103 12.76 2.63 8.65
C PRO A 103 13.04 1.19 8.20
N VAL A 104 12.89 0.22 9.10
CA VAL A 104 13.12 -1.21 8.80
C VAL A 104 12.10 -1.74 7.79
N LEU A 105 10.82 -1.39 7.96
CA LEU A 105 9.76 -1.79 7.03
C LEU A 105 9.93 -1.11 5.67
N ASP A 106 10.19 0.20 5.69
CA ASP A 106 10.36 0.99 4.47
C ASP A 106 11.56 0.47 3.64
N SER A 107 12.67 0.15 4.30
CA SER A 107 13.86 -0.44 3.66
C SER A 107 13.55 -1.79 2.99
N LEU A 108 12.79 -2.65 3.68
CA LEU A 108 12.36 -3.95 3.15
C LEU A 108 11.54 -3.76 1.87
N TRP A 109 10.59 -2.83 1.85
CA TRP A 109 9.76 -2.61 0.66
C TRP A 109 10.45 -1.83 -0.44
N GLN A 110 11.46 -1.01 -0.12
CA GLN A 110 12.24 -0.25 -1.11
C GLN A 110 12.96 -1.18 -2.09
N GLU A 111 13.44 -2.33 -1.62
CA GLU A 111 14.11 -3.34 -2.45
C GLU A 111 13.14 -4.13 -3.36
N ARG A 112 11.82 -4.02 -3.13
CA ARG A 112 10.77 -4.78 -3.83
C ARG A 112 10.12 -3.96 -4.94
N GLY A 113 10.92 -3.30 -5.77
CA GLY A 113 10.43 -2.55 -6.91
C GLY A 113 9.76 -3.43 -7.99
N ILE A 114 8.59 -3.00 -8.48
CA ILE A 114 7.87 -3.67 -9.58
C ILE A 114 8.41 -3.24 -10.95
N ASP A 115 8.19 -4.07 -11.98
CA ASP A 115 8.52 -3.73 -13.37
C ASP A 115 7.80 -2.47 -13.84
N ASP A 116 8.40 -1.75 -14.79
CA ASP A 116 7.86 -0.50 -15.31
C ASP A 116 6.71 -0.76 -16.31
N GLU A 117 5.65 0.03 -16.23
CA GLU A 117 4.46 -0.05 -17.09
C GLU A 117 4.25 1.30 -17.78
N PRO A 118 3.61 1.32 -18.97
CA PRO A 118 3.32 2.56 -19.68
C PRO A 118 2.21 3.35 -18.98
N VAL A 119 2.16 4.65 -19.26
CA VAL A 119 1.00 5.48 -18.93
C VAL A 119 -0.11 5.18 -19.95
N VAL A 120 -1.29 4.78 -19.46
CA VAL A 120 -2.47 4.50 -20.32
C VAL A 120 -3.64 5.44 -20.06
N ASP A 121 -3.64 6.14 -18.93
CA ASP A 121 -4.57 7.25 -18.61
C ASP A 121 -3.75 8.44 -18.08
N SER A 122 -4.26 9.66 -18.22
CA SER A 122 -3.58 10.89 -17.88
C SER A 122 -3.55 11.15 -16.37
N ASN A 123 -2.49 11.81 -15.90
CA ASN A 123 -2.35 12.36 -14.55
C ASN A 123 -3.29 13.56 -14.30
N ALA A 124 -4.59 13.36 -14.47
CA ALA A 124 -5.63 14.34 -14.18
C ALA A 124 -5.84 14.51 -12.66
N ARG A 125 -6.49 15.60 -12.26
CA ARG A 125 -6.82 15.86 -10.85
C ARG A 125 -7.57 14.68 -10.21
N GLY A 126 -7.16 14.32 -9.00
CA GLY A 126 -7.69 13.23 -8.20
C GLY A 126 -7.17 11.85 -8.57
N THR A 127 -6.36 11.69 -9.63
CA THR A 127 -5.75 10.37 -9.91
C THR A 127 -4.63 10.06 -8.92
N VAL A 128 -4.40 8.77 -8.71
CA VAL A 128 -3.36 8.23 -7.82
C VAL A 128 -2.32 7.50 -8.67
N ALA A 129 -1.05 7.69 -8.38
CA ALA A 129 0.05 6.98 -9.04
C ALA A 129 1.19 6.68 -8.06
N PHE A 130 2.02 5.68 -8.40
CA PHE A 130 3.26 5.43 -7.65
C PHE A 130 4.31 6.49 -7.98
N ALA A 131 5.02 6.97 -6.95
CA ALA A 131 6.25 7.71 -7.12
C ALA A 131 7.36 6.78 -7.66
N ARG A 132 8.35 7.36 -8.34
CA ARG A 132 9.50 6.64 -8.91
C ARG A 132 10.72 7.55 -9.06
N ALA A 133 11.90 6.95 -9.03
CA ALA A 133 13.19 7.60 -9.27
C ALA A 133 13.95 6.99 -10.47
N GLY A 134 13.42 5.92 -11.08
CA GLY A 134 13.99 5.31 -12.28
C GLY A 134 13.34 3.98 -12.60
N ARG A 135 14.11 3.11 -13.28
CA ARG A 135 13.70 1.75 -13.64
C ARG A 135 13.45 0.90 -12.40
N ARG A 136 12.31 0.22 -12.37
CA ARG A 136 11.94 -0.72 -11.29
C ARG A 136 11.99 -0.11 -9.88
N THR A 137 11.64 1.17 -9.72
CA THR A 137 11.64 1.84 -8.40
C THR A 137 10.25 2.08 -7.83
N ARG A 138 9.17 1.72 -8.54
CA ARG A 138 7.81 1.80 -8.01
C ARG A 138 7.66 0.71 -6.94
N SER A 139 7.48 1.10 -5.69
CA SER A 139 7.50 0.15 -4.56
C SER A 139 6.30 0.28 -3.65
N PHE A 140 6.24 1.38 -2.88
CA PHE A 140 5.22 1.62 -1.85
C PHE A 140 4.92 3.11 -1.65
N GLN A 141 5.61 4.01 -2.36
CA GLN A 141 5.36 5.45 -2.27
C GLN A 141 4.40 5.88 -3.38
N LEU A 142 3.37 6.64 -3.03
CA LEU A 142 2.31 7.07 -3.94
C LEU A 142 2.04 8.56 -3.80
N PHE A 143 1.34 9.11 -4.78
CA PHE A 143 0.81 10.46 -4.72
C PHE A 143 -0.59 10.55 -5.33
N ILE A 144 -1.35 11.57 -4.89
CA ILE A 144 -2.61 12.03 -5.47
C ILE A 144 -2.32 13.31 -6.24
N ASN A 145 -2.83 13.42 -7.46
CA ASN A 145 -2.79 14.63 -8.26
C ASN A 145 -3.77 15.69 -7.69
N LEU A 146 -3.24 16.84 -7.27
CA LEU A 146 -4.03 18.00 -6.79
C LEU A 146 -4.45 18.94 -7.92
N ALA A 147 -3.98 18.71 -9.13
CA ALA A 147 -4.35 19.43 -10.35
C ALA A 147 -4.19 18.50 -11.56
N ASP A 148 -4.56 18.98 -12.74
CA ASP A 148 -4.23 18.28 -13.98
C ASP A 148 -2.73 18.42 -14.26
N ASN A 149 -2.00 17.31 -14.12
CA ASN A 149 -0.55 17.22 -14.25
C ASN A 149 -0.16 16.38 -15.47
N SER A 150 -0.76 16.61 -16.63
CA SER A 150 -0.46 15.84 -17.86
C SER A 150 1.02 15.84 -18.25
N ARG A 151 1.81 16.80 -17.78
CA ARG A 151 3.28 16.78 -17.85
C ARG A 151 3.95 15.57 -17.19
N LEU A 152 3.23 14.80 -16.37
CA LEU A 152 3.68 13.56 -15.77
C LEU A 152 3.40 12.35 -16.66
N ASP A 153 2.65 12.50 -17.74
CA ASP A 153 2.31 11.39 -18.64
C ASP A 153 3.51 11.00 -19.52
N ASP A 154 4.35 11.99 -19.85
CA ASP A 154 5.52 11.85 -20.73
C ASP A 154 6.83 12.32 -20.07
N TYR A 155 6.84 12.54 -18.75
CA TYR A 155 8.05 12.94 -18.03
C TYR A 155 9.14 11.87 -18.14
N ALA A 156 10.24 12.19 -18.80
CA ALA A 156 11.38 11.30 -18.97
C ALA A 156 12.45 11.57 -17.90
N SER A 157 12.74 10.57 -17.06
CA SER A 157 13.81 10.62 -16.06
C SER A 157 14.23 9.21 -15.67
N GLY A 158 15.48 9.00 -15.24
CA GLY A 158 15.92 7.71 -14.69
C GLY A 158 15.74 6.50 -15.63
N GLY A 159 15.75 6.73 -16.95
CA GLY A 159 15.57 5.70 -17.97
C GLY A 159 14.13 5.22 -18.18
N VAL A 160 13.14 6.01 -17.75
CA VAL A 160 11.72 5.66 -17.79
C VAL A 160 10.85 6.84 -18.20
N LEU A 161 9.64 6.54 -18.67
CA LEU A 161 8.66 7.52 -19.15
C LEU A 161 7.41 7.52 -18.26
N GLY A 162 7.04 8.72 -17.82
CA GLY A 162 5.78 9.03 -17.15
C GLY A 162 5.56 8.38 -15.79
N PHE A 163 4.37 8.64 -15.23
CA PHE A 163 3.88 8.10 -13.97
C PHE A 163 2.50 7.48 -14.19
N PRO A 164 2.41 6.14 -14.37
CA PRO A 164 1.13 5.49 -14.67
C PRO A 164 0.13 5.67 -13.52
N PRO A 165 -1.04 6.29 -13.76
CA PRO A 165 -2.11 6.27 -12.79
C PRO A 165 -2.59 4.85 -12.53
N ILE A 166 -3.05 4.59 -11.30
CA ILE A 166 -3.55 3.29 -10.85
C ILE A 166 -5.00 3.37 -10.38
N GLY A 167 -5.54 4.59 -10.24
CA GLY A 167 -6.84 4.83 -9.63
C GLY A 167 -7.17 6.32 -9.54
N ARG A 168 -8.32 6.61 -8.92
CA ARG A 168 -8.83 7.97 -8.72
C ARG A 168 -9.61 8.06 -7.42
N VAL A 169 -9.45 9.19 -6.73
CA VAL A 169 -10.29 9.57 -5.58
C VAL A 169 -11.72 9.80 -6.07
N ASN A 170 -12.65 9.01 -5.54
CA ASN A 170 -14.07 9.08 -5.85
C ASN A 170 -14.87 9.83 -4.76
N THR A 171 -14.38 9.85 -3.52
CA THR A 171 -14.97 10.58 -2.39
C THR A 171 -13.85 11.20 -1.55
N GLY A 172 -14.04 12.42 -1.03
CA GLY A 172 -13.08 13.07 -0.13
C GLY A 172 -11.98 13.89 -0.83
N MET A 173 -12.22 14.41 -2.03
CA MET A 173 -11.24 15.33 -2.65
C MET A 173 -11.10 16.66 -1.90
N ASP A 174 -12.15 17.11 -1.22
CA ASP A 174 -12.11 18.25 -0.30
C ASP A 174 -11.22 17.97 0.91
N VAL A 175 -11.23 16.74 1.44
CA VAL A 175 -10.28 16.30 2.47
C VAL A 175 -8.85 16.31 1.93
N VAL A 176 -8.64 15.81 0.70
CA VAL A 176 -7.33 15.82 0.04
C VAL A 176 -6.81 17.26 -0.18
N ASP A 177 -7.69 18.19 -0.57
CA ASP A 177 -7.33 19.61 -0.72
C ASP A 177 -7.02 20.29 0.62
N GLY A 178 -7.59 19.78 1.71
CA GLY A 178 -7.37 20.27 3.08
C GLY A 178 -6.04 19.84 3.70
N LEU A 179 -5.34 18.87 3.12
CA LEU A 179 -4.07 18.36 3.64
C LEU A 179 -3.03 19.49 3.82
N TYR A 180 -2.30 19.43 4.93
CA TYR A 180 -1.34 20.45 5.34
C TYR A 180 -0.18 20.59 4.36
N GLY A 181 -0.26 21.63 3.52
CA GLY A 181 0.71 21.92 2.46
C GLY A 181 1.83 22.89 2.80
N ALA A 182 1.85 23.51 3.99
CA ALA A 182 2.75 24.63 4.24
C ALA A 182 4.25 24.24 4.28
N TYR A 183 4.56 22.96 4.48
CA TYR A 183 5.94 22.45 4.39
C TYR A 183 6.41 22.21 2.94
N GLY A 184 5.50 22.10 1.97
CA GLY A 184 5.82 21.97 0.55
C GLY A 184 6.63 20.72 0.19
N GLN A 185 7.82 20.95 -0.40
CA GLN A 185 8.75 19.90 -0.83
C GLN A 185 10.14 20.12 -0.20
N PRO A 186 10.34 19.75 1.08
CA PRO A 186 11.63 19.88 1.74
C PRO A 186 12.62 18.85 1.19
N GLY A 187 13.84 19.29 0.88
CA GLY A 187 14.81 18.55 0.06
C GLY A 187 15.36 17.27 0.70
N ASP A 188 15.76 17.34 1.98
CA ASP A 188 16.41 16.25 2.74
C ASP A 188 15.42 15.42 3.57
N MET A 189 14.13 15.72 3.48
CA MET A 189 13.11 15.14 4.34
C MET A 189 12.96 13.64 4.12
N GLN A 190 12.94 13.16 2.87
CA GLN A 190 12.77 11.73 2.58
C GLN A 190 13.93 10.88 3.10
N ASP A 191 15.17 11.37 2.98
CA ASP A 191 16.36 10.71 3.53
C ASP A 191 16.26 10.63 5.06
N SER A 192 15.83 11.71 5.69
CA SER A 192 15.63 11.78 7.14
C SER A 192 14.49 10.88 7.63
N ILE A 193 13.38 10.79 6.91
CA ILE A 193 12.29 9.85 7.21
C ILE A 193 12.79 8.42 7.06
N SER A 194 13.53 8.11 5.99
CA SER A 194 14.05 6.77 5.74
C SER A 194 15.07 6.33 6.80
N ALA A 195 15.84 7.28 7.38
CA ALA A 195 16.82 6.99 8.41
C ALA A 195 16.24 6.98 9.84
N ILE A 196 15.34 7.92 10.17
CA ILE A 196 14.92 8.20 11.56
C ILE A 196 13.43 7.89 11.78
N GLY A 197 12.63 7.86 10.72
CA GLY A 197 11.22 7.50 10.78
C GLY A 197 10.33 8.53 11.47
N SER A 198 9.27 8.04 12.12
CA SER A 198 8.23 8.86 12.76
C SER A 198 8.77 9.80 13.86
N THR A 199 9.92 9.48 14.46
CA THR A 199 10.57 10.36 15.45
C THR A 199 10.99 11.70 14.82
N TYR A 200 11.56 11.65 13.61
CA TYR A 200 11.91 12.86 12.87
C TYR A 200 10.67 13.66 12.46
N LEU A 201 9.66 12.98 11.90
CA LEU A 201 8.41 13.60 11.48
C LEU A 201 7.69 14.30 12.65
N THR A 202 7.59 13.64 13.80
CA THR A 202 6.93 14.21 14.98
C THR A 202 7.65 15.45 15.50
N ARG A 203 8.97 15.44 15.50
CA ARG A 203 9.78 16.55 16.01
C ARG A 203 9.82 17.73 15.05
N THR A 204 10.00 17.47 13.76
CA THR A 204 10.32 18.51 12.76
C THR A 204 9.09 18.96 11.98
N TYR A 205 8.10 18.08 11.79
CA TYR A 205 6.90 18.35 10.98
C TYR A 205 5.62 17.88 11.69
N PRO A 206 5.32 18.44 12.87
CA PRO A 206 4.21 17.99 13.72
C PRO A 206 2.83 18.23 13.10
N GLN A 207 2.71 19.13 12.12
CA GLN A 207 1.44 19.48 11.47
C GLN A 207 1.10 18.59 10.26
N LEU A 208 1.95 17.63 9.92
CA LEU A 208 1.67 16.72 8.80
C LEU A 208 0.50 15.80 9.12
N ASP A 209 -0.41 15.69 8.16
CA ASP A 209 -1.52 14.75 8.22
C ASP A 209 -1.08 13.31 8.05
N SER A 210 -1.84 12.43 8.69
CA SER A 210 -1.54 11.02 8.79
C SER A 210 -2.65 10.15 8.23
N ILE A 211 -2.26 8.99 7.71
CA ILE A 211 -3.16 7.90 7.37
C ILE A 211 -3.34 7.08 8.63
N LEU A 212 -4.58 6.97 9.09
CA LEU A 212 -4.96 6.22 10.28
C LEU A 212 -5.15 4.74 9.97
N SER A 213 -5.80 4.44 8.83
CA SER A 213 -5.95 3.07 8.32
C SER A 213 -6.31 3.06 6.84
N THR A 214 -6.09 1.92 6.21
CA THR A 214 -6.53 1.57 4.86
C THR A 214 -7.21 0.21 4.86
N ARG A 215 -8.27 0.08 4.06
CA ARG A 215 -8.98 -1.18 3.87
C ARG A 215 -9.63 -1.26 2.49
N VAL A 216 -9.65 -2.43 1.88
CA VAL A 216 -10.45 -2.69 0.67
C VAL A 216 -11.90 -2.92 1.11
N VAL A 217 -12.82 -2.07 0.63
CA VAL A 217 -14.25 -2.09 1.05
C VAL A 217 -15.18 -2.65 -0.02
N ARG A 218 -14.71 -2.72 -1.27
CA ARG A 218 -15.47 -3.26 -2.39
C ARG A 218 -14.53 -3.73 -3.49
N SER A 219 -14.89 -4.80 -4.18
CA SER A 219 -14.13 -5.33 -5.31
C SER A 219 -15.05 -5.81 -6.43
N TRP A 220 -14.55 -5.73 -7.66
CA TRP A 220 -15.21 -6.29 -8.84
C TRP A 220 -14.23 -7.26 -9.53
N PRO A 221 -14.57 -8.55 -9.62
CA PRO A 221 -13.71 -9.56 -10.23
C PRO A 221 -13.59 -9.35 -11.75
N PRO A 222 -12.64 -10.05 -12.40
CA PRO A 222 -12.56 -10.11 -13.85
C PRO A 222 -13.89 -10.44 -14.51
N ARG A 223 -14.20 -9.75 -15.61
CA ARG A 223 -15.35 -10.10 -16.47
C ARG A 223 -15.06 -11.34 -17.31
#